data_AF-A0A3D0CND3-F1
#
_entry.id   AF-A0A3D0CND3-F1
#
_cell.length_a   1.000
_cell.length_b   1.000
_cell.length_c   1.000
_cell.angle_alpha   90.00
_cell.angle_beta   90.00
_cell.angle_gamma   90.00
#
_symmetry.space_group_name_H-M   'P 1'
#
loop_
_entity.id
_entity.type
_entity.pdbx_description
1 polymer ?
#
loop_
_entity_poly.entity_id
_entity_poly.type
_entity_poly.pdbx_seq_one_letter_code
_entity_poly.pdbx_strand_id
1 'polypeptide(L)' 'MASSKEYLDFIIVGGIYDDRFLVKPFKSAIAYMPNAKYESPYDGAKEMLLVDDVDNKNYLTGLFNAMYDELPAPKPKK' A
#
# COMPACT_ATOMS: atom_id res chain seq x y z
N MET A 1 37.08 -0.89 -5.24
CA MET A 1 36.10 -1.68 -4.48
C MET A 1 34.79 -0.90 -4.49
N ALA A 2 33.95 -1.12 -5.50
CA ALA A 2 32.70 -0.38 -5.66
C ALA A 2 31.67 -0.98 -4.69
N SER A 3 31.30 -0.20 -3.67
CA SER A 3 30.23 -0.56 -2.74
C SER A 3 28.90 -0.48 -3.48
N SER A 4 28.44 -1.62 -4.01
CA SER A 4 27.09 -1.74 -4.57
C SER A 4 26.11 -1.65 -3.43
N LYS A 5 25.56 -0.46 -3.23
CA LYS A 5 24.49 -0.24 -2.28
C LYS A 5 23.21 -0.71 -2.97
N GLU A 6 22.88 -1.98 -2.77
CA GLU A 6 21.61 -2.58 -3.18
C GLU A 6 20.51 -1.93 -2.33
N TYR A 7 19.98 -0.81 -2.80
CA TYR A 7 18.80 -0.19 -2.20
C TYR A 7 17.60 -1.09 -2.53
N LEU A 8 17.17 -1.94 -1.59
CA LEU A 8 15.81 -2.47 -1.64
C LEU A 8 14.87 -1.28 -1.45
N ASP A 9 14.13 -0.94 -2.50
CA ASP A 9 13.06 0.04 -2.43
C ASP A 9 11.88 -0.60 -1.67
N PHE A 10 11.96 -0.53 -0.35
CA PHE A 10 10.88 -0.98 0.52
C PHE A 10 9.80 0.09 0.53
N ILE A 11 8.73 -0.13 -0.25
CA ILE A 11 7.59 0.78 -0.25
C ILE A 11 6.58 0.29 0.78
N ILE A 12 6.36 1.13 1.79
CA ILE A 12 5.32 0.90 2.78
C ILE A 12 3.97 1.28 2.16
N VAL A 13 3.25 0.24 1.73
CA VAL A 13 1.92 0.32 1.12
C VAL A 13 0.81 0.57 2.15
N GLY A 14 1.01 0.16 3.40
CA GLY A 14 0.05 0.28 4.49
C GLY A 14 0.58 -0.31 5.80
N GLY A 15 -0.30 -0.43 6.79
CA GLY A 15 0.00 -1.00 8.10
C GLY A 15 -1.26 -1.33 8.88
N ILE A 16 -1.12 -2.12 9.95
CA ILE A 16 -2.20 -2.40 10.90
C ILE A 16 -2.06 -1.41 12.06
N TYR A 17 -3.15 -0.69 12.36
CA TYR A 17 -3.22 0.31 13.42
C TYR A 17 -4.50 0.08 14.21
N ASP A 18 -4.41 -0.13 15.52
CA ASP A 18 -5.58 -0.33 16.38
C ASP A 18 -6.51 -1.44 15.85
N ASP A 19 -5.92 -2.59 15.48
CA ASP A 19 -6.58 -3.74 14.84
C ASP A 19 -7.19 -3.48 13.44
N ARG A 20 -7.04 -2.26 12.90
CA ARG A 20 -7.53 -1.88 11.57
C ARG A 20 -6.43 -1.93 10.53
N PHE A 21 -6.70 -2.52 9.37
CA PHE A 21 -5.76 -2.48 8.25
C PHE A 21 -5.97 -1.20 7.43
N LEU A 22 -4.94 -0.35 7.40
CA LEU A 22 -4.95 0.93 6.69
C LEU A 22 -3.90 0.91 5.59
N VAL A 23 -4.31 1.26 4.37
CA VAL A 23 -3.40 1.42 3.22
C VAL A 23 -3.33 2.87 2.80
N LYS A 24 -2.19 3.30 2.27
CA LYS A 24 -2.09 4.65 1.74
C LYS A 24 -3.05 4.83 0.56
N PRO A 25 -3.58 6.06 0.34
CA PRO A 25 -4.47 6.34 -0.77
C PRO A 25 -3.71 6.45 -2.10
N PHE A 26 -3.24 5.31 -2.59
CA PHE A 26 -2.68 5.15 -3.94
C PHE A 26 -3.79 5.24 -4.98
N LYS A 27 -3.52 5.72 -6.21
CA LYS A 27 -4.59 5.91 -7.20
C LYS A 27 -5.23 4.58 -7.58
N SER A 28 -4.41 3.52 -7.69
CA SER A 28 -4.84 2.15 -7.88
C SER A 28 -5.66 1.64 -6.70
N ALA A 29 -5.27 1.95 -5.46
CA ALA A 29 -6.05 1.57 -4.28
C ALA A 29 -7.41 2.27 -4.22
N ILE A 30 -7.45 3.57 -4.55
CA ILE A 30 -8.70 4.36 -4.64
C ILE A 30 -9.59 3.83 -5.77
N ALA A 31 -9.02 3.49 -6.93
CA ALA A 31 -9.77 2.94 -8.05
C ALA A 31 -10.30 1.53 -7.76
N TYR A 32 -9.53 0.71 -7.04
CA TYR A 32 -9.92 -0.63 -6.61
C TYR A 32 -10.97 -0.59 -5.49
N MET A 33 -10.91 0.44 -4.64
CA MET A 33 -11.77 0.61 -3.46
C MET A 33 -12.42 2.01 -3.45
N PRO A 34 -13.29 2.36 -4.42
CA PRO A 34 -13.83 3.71 -4.54
C PRO A 34 -14.74 4.10 -3.37
N ASN A 35 -15.25 3.10 -2.63
CA ASN A 35 -16.08 3.29 -1.44
C ASN A 35 -15.32 3.02 -0.14
N ALA A 36 -13.99 2.88 -0.17
CA ALA A 36 -13.21 2.72 1.05
C ALA A 36 -13.35 3.96 1.94
N LYS A 37 -13.43 3.73 3.25
CA LYS A 37 -13.47 4.81 4.23
C LYS A 37 -12.08 5.38 4.40
N TYR A 38 -11.99 6.71 4.52
CA TYR A 38 -10.75 7.37 4.92
C TYR A 38 -10.73 7.49 6.43
N GLU A 39 -9.69 6.94 7.04
CA GLU A 39 -9.50 6.91 8.48
C GLU A 39 -8.07 7.33 8.80
N SER A 40 -7.92 8.14 9.84
CA SER A 40 -6.61 8.47 10.37
C SER A 40 -6.18 7.40 11.39
N PRO A 41 -4.93 6.88 11.31
CA PRO A 41 -4.46 5.89 12.28
C PRO A 41 -4.43 6.44 13.71
N TYR A 42 -4.25 7.75 13.88
CA TYR A 42 -4.33 8.49 15.14
C TYR A 42 -4.59 9.97 14.87
N ASP A 43 -4.92 10.73 15.92
CA ASP A 43 -5.18 12.17 15.81
C ASP A 43 -3.96 12.94 15.26
N GLY A 44 -4.18 13.76 14.22
CA GLY A 44 -3.11 14.46 13.51
C GLY A 44 -2.34 13.64 12.46
N ALA A 45 -2.64 12.35 12.29
CA ALA A 45 -2.10 11.57 11.19
C ALA A 45 -2.80 11.87 9.85
N LYS A 46 -2.10 11.56 8.75
CA LYS A 46 -2.69 11.65 7.42
C LYS A 46 -3.73 10.53 7.23
N GLU A 47 -4.84 10.89 6.60
CA GLU A 47 -5.90 9.95 6.26
C GLU A 47 -5.38 8.82 5.35
N MET A 48 -5.79 7.60 5.66
CA MET A 48 -5.47 6.37 4.97
C MET A 48 -6.76 5.64 4.60
N LEU A 49 -6.72 4.80 3.58
CA LEU A 49 -7.85 3.96 3.19
C LEU A 49 -7.98 2.81 4.17
N LEU A 50 -9.14 2.72 4.83
CA LEU A 50 -9.53 1.57 5.63
C LEU A 50 -9.91 0.41 4.72
N VAL A 51 -9.22 -0.70 4.92
CA VAL A 51 -9.53 -1.96 4.28
C VAL A 51 -10.44 -2.74 5.21
N ASP A 52 -11.70 -2.87 4.81
CA ASP A 52 -12.73 -3.62 5.57
C ASP A 52 -12.61 -5.13 5.31
N ASP A 53 -12.33 -5.52 4.06
CA ASP A 53 -12.35 -6.91 3.60
C ASP A 53 -10.98 -7.60 3.77
N VAL A 54 -10.43 -7.56 4.99
CA VAL A 54 -9.11 -8.13 5.32
C VAL A 54 -9.07 -9.67 5.37
N ASP A 55 -10.22 -10.32 5.54
CA ASP A 55 -10.32 -11.78 5.52
C ASP A 55 -10.25 -12.34 4.08
N ASN A 56 -10.60 -11.51 3.10
CA ASN A 56 -10.68 -11.93 1.72
C ASN A 56 -9.31 -11.86 1.02
N LYS A 57 -8.66 -13.01 0.95
CA LYS A 57 -7.36 -13.16 0.28
C LYS A 57 -7.36 -12.70 -1.17
N ASN A 58 -8.45 -12.95 -1.92
CA ASN A 58 -8.53 -12.54 -3.32
C ASN A 58 -8.60 -11.02 -3.46
N TYR A 59 -9.36 -10.37 -2.58
CA TYR A 59 -9.45 -8.91 -2.53
C TYR A 59 -8.11 -8.27 -2.20
N LEU A 60 -7.44 -8.72 -1.12
CA LEU A 60 -6.13 -8.21 -0.73
C LEU A 60 -5.09 -8.41 -1.84
N THR A 61 -5.08 -9.60 -2.46
CA THR A 61 -4.17 -9.90 -3.56
C THR A 61 -4.43 -8.96 -4.75
N GLY A 62 -5.69 -8.70 -5.10
CA GLY A 62 -6.04 -7.75 -6.15
C GLY A 62 -5.61 -6.32 -5.82
N LEU A 63 -5.84 -5.87 -4.59
CA LEU A 63 -5.43 -4.56 -4.10
C LEU A 63 -3.91 -4.36 -4.20
N PHE A 64 -3.13 -5.30 -3.66
CA PHE A 64 -1.67 -5.20 -3.70
C PHE A 64 -1.14 -5.28 -5.13
N ASN A 65 -1.71 -6.12 -6.01
CA ASN A 65 -1.33 -6.17 -7.41
C ASN A 65 -1.65 -4.86 -8.15
N ALA A 66 -2.80 -4.26 -7.88
CA ALA A 66 -3.16 -2.96 -8.46
C ALA A 66 -2.18 -1.86 -8.02
N MET A 67 -1.76 -1.89 -6.77
CA MET A 67 -0.76 -0.96 -6.24
C MET A 67 0.65 -1.23 -6.76
N TYR A 68 0.99 -2.50 -7.06
CA TYR A 68 2.32 -2.91 -7.52
C TYR A 68 2.75 -2.20 -8.80
N ASP A 69 1.82 -1.92 -9.71
CA ASP A 69 2.09 -1.17 -10.95
C ASP A 69 2.42 0.32 -10.68
N GLU A 70 1.89 0.90 -9.60
CA GLU A 70 2.17 2.27 -9.18
C GLU A 70 3.46 2.42 -8.37
N LEU A 71 4.05 1.31 -7.94
CA LEU A 71 5.34 1.34 -7.26
C LEU A 71 6.43 1.70 -8.28
N PRO A 72 7.42 2.55 -7.94
CA PRO A 72 8.57 2.78 -8.80
C PRO A 72 9.17 1.44 -9.21
N ALA A 73 9.01 1.10 -10.50
CA ALA A 73 9.45 -0.19 -11.00
C ALA A 73 10.94 -0.36 -10.69
N PRO A 74 11.35 -1.49 -10.07
CA PRO A 74 12.76 -1.77 -9.91
C PRO A 74 13.38 -1.75 -11.30
N LYS A 75 14.36 -0.86 -11.53
CA LYS A 75 14.98 -0.64 -12.83
C LYS A 75 15.27 -1.98 -13.48
N PRO A 76 14.83 -2.24 -14.73
CA PRO A 76 15.10 -3.51 -15.39
C PRO A 76 16.62 -3.70 -15.43
N LYS A 77 17.09 -4.80 -14.84
CA LYS A 77 18.49 -5.21 -14.97
C LYS A 77 18.69 -5.58 -16.44
N LYS A 78 19.57 -4.83 -17.10
CA LYS A 78 20.01 -5.05 -18.48
C LYS A 78 21.05 -6.16 -18.53
#